data_AF-A0A673L3S6-F1
#
_entry.id   AF-A0A673L3S6-F1
#
_cell.length_a   1.000
_cell.length_b   1.000
_cell.length_c   1.000
_cell.angle_alpha   90.00
_cell.angle_beta   90.00
_cell.angle_gamma   90.00
#
_symmetry.space_group_name_H-M   'P 1'
#
loop_
_entity.id
_entity.type
_entity.pdbx_description
1 polymer ?
#
loop_
_entity_poly.entity_id
_entity_poly.type
_entity_poly.pdbx_seq_one_letter_code
_entity_poly.pdbx_strand_id
1 'polypeptide(L)'
;MADPEGESLESWLNKATNPSNRQEEWEYIIGFCDQINKELEGPQISVRLLAHKIQSPQDWESLQALTVLEACMKNCGRRFHNEVGKFRFLNELIKIVSPKWNLQWK
;
A
#
# COMPACT_ATOMS: atom_id res chain seq x y z
N MET A 1 -0.77 13.10 25.97
CA MET A 1 -0.22 14.22 25.17
C MET A 1 -0.12 13.71 23.76
N ALA A 2 -0.90 14.26 22.83
CA ALA A 2 -0.91 13.85 21.44
C ALA A 2 0.28 14.50 20.74
N ASP A 3 1.17 13.70 20.17
CA ASP A 3 2.23 14.20 19.29
C ASP A 3 1.61 14.94 18.09
N PRO A 4 2.02 16.18 17.79
CA PRO A 4 1.71 16.85 16.54
C PRO A 4 2.74 16.50 15.46
N GLU A 5 3.29 15.28 15.49
CA GLU A 5 4.09 14.73 14.41
C GLU A 5 3.12 14.23 13.35
N GLY A 6 3.21 14.77 12.13
CA GLY A 6 2.32 14.39 11.03
C GLY A 6 2.26 12.86 10.90
N GLU A 7 1.06 12.33 10.67
CA GLU A 7 0.85 10.89 10.56
C GLU A 7 1.81 10.26 9.53
N SER A 8 2.53 9.23 9.95
CA SER A 8 3.50 8.52 9.10
C SER A 8 2.81 7.74 7.99
N LEU A 9 3.55 7.43 6.91
CA LEU A 9 3.07 6.55 5.84
C LEU A 9 2.53 5.21 6.37
N GLU A 10 3.16 4.66 7.40
CA GLU A 10 2.72 3.42 8.02
C GLU A 10 1.41 3.59 8.79
N SER A 11 1.22 4.71 9.51
CA SER A 11 -0.06 5.03 10.17
C SER A 11 -1.20 5.12 9.17
N TRP A 12 -1.02 5.93 8.12
CA TRP A 12 -2.04 6.10 7.07
C TRP A 12 -2.40 4.78 6.41
N LEU A 13 -1.40 3.99 6.01
CA LEU A 13 -1.65 2.71 5.36
C LEU A 13 -2.35 1.72 6.29
N ASN A 14 -1.94 1.64 7.56
CA ASN A 14 -2.56 0.73 8.53
C ASN A 14 -4.04 1.07 8.78
N LYS A 15 -4.39 2.36 8.78
CA LYS A 15 -5.79 2.79 8.88
C LYS A 15 -6.57 2.47 7.60
N ALA A 16 -5.98 2.76 6.43
CA ALA A 16 -6.60 2.52 5.13
C ALA A 16 -6.83 1.03 4.83
N THR A 17 -5.99 0.14 5.36
CA THR A 17 -6.06 -1.31 5.12
C THR A 17 -6.44 -2.12 6.36
N ASN A 18 -7.09 -1.51 7.36
CA ASN A 18 -7.47 -2.24 8.57
C ASN A 18 -8.50 -3.33 8.22
N PRO A 19 -8.29 -4.61 8.63
CA PRO A 19 -9.25 -5.68 8.37
C PRO A 19 -10.64 -5.44 8.97
N SER A 20 -10.77 -4.55 9.96
CA SER A 20 -12.03 -4.18 10.60
C SER A 20 -12.83 -3.12 9.84
N ASN A 21 -12.24 -2.51 8.81
CA ASN A 21 -12.94 -1.53 7.98
C ASN A 21 -14.14 -2.20 7.29
N ARG A 22 -15.29 -1.54 7.28
CA ARG A 22 -16.49 -2.09 6.62
C ARG A 22 -16.54 -1.77 5.13
N GLN A 23 -15.76 -0.79 4.70
CA GLN A 23 -15.69 -0.26 3.35
C GLN A 23 -14.34 0.43 3.16
N GLU A 24 -14.09 0.93 1.95
CA GLU A 24 -12.89 1.71 1.65
C GLU A 24 -12.91 3.06 2.40
N GLU A 25 -11.90 3.29 3.22
CA GLU A 25 -11.72 4.52 3.97
C GLU A 25 -10.96 5.57 3.13
N TRP A 26 -11.68 6.21 2.20
CA TRP A 26 -11.09 7.12 1.21
C TRP A 26 -10.30 8.29 1.82
N GLU A 27 -10.67 8.76 3.02
CA GLU A 27 -9.90 9.77 3.74
C GLU A 27 -8.46 9.29 4.00
N TYR A 28 -8.29 8.06 4.49
CA TYR A 28 -6.96 7.51 4.77
C TYR A 28 -6.19 7.17 3.49
N ILE A 29 -6.90 6.73 2.44
CA ILE A 29 -6.31 6.44 1.13
C ILE A 29 -5.72 7.71 0.49
N ILE A 30 -6.47 8.81 0.49
CA ILE A 30 -5.99 10.08 -0.05
C ILE A 30 -4.89 10.67 0.84
N GLY A 31 -5.04 10.59 2.17
CA GLY A 31 -3.99 11.02 3.11
C GLY A 31 -2.66 10.29 2.89
N PHE A 32 -2.70 8.99 2.60
CA PHE A 32 -1.51 8.23 2.22
C PHE A 32 -0.88 8.73 0.91
N CYS A 33 -1.70 9.00 -0.12
CA CYS A 33 -1.22 9.54 -1.40
C CYS A 33 -0.53 10.90 -1.23
N ASP A 34 -1.13 11.79 -0.43
CA ASP A 34 -0.58 13.12 -0.14
C ASP A 34 0.74 13.02 0.60
N GLN A 35 0.83 12.12 1.59
CA GLN A 35 2.06 11.89 2.34
C GLN A 35 3.18 11.33 1.45
N ILE A 36 2.88 10.42 0.51
CA ILE A 36 3.86 9.93 -0.49
C ILE A 36 4.45 11.08 -1.29
N ASN A 37 3.61 12.00 -1.75
CA ASN A 37 4.03 13.12 -2.59
C ASN A 37 4.82 14.17 -1.80
N LYS A 38 4.52 14.34 -0.51
CA LYS A 38 5.18 15.29 0.40
C LYS A 38 6.59 14.85 0.78
N GLU A 39 6.82 13.57 1.00
CA GLU A 39 8.11 13.05 1.46
C GLU A 39 9.12 12.80 0.32
N LEU A 40 10.40 13.05 0.59
CA LEU A 40 11.48 12.76 -0.37
C LEU A 40 11.67 11.25 -0.58
N GLU A 41 11.53 10.44 0.48
CA GLU A 41 11.64 8.99 0.38
C GLU A 41 10.28 8.29 0.34
N GLY A 42 9.19 9.07 0.29
CA GLY A 42 7.82 8.58 0.33
C GLY A 42 7.52 7.50 -0.72
N PRO A 43 7.90 7.68 -2.00
CA PRO A 43 7.76 6.65 -3.03
C PRO A 43 8.47 5.33 -2.69
N GLN A 44 9.71 5.37 -2.21
CA GLN A 44 10.50 4.17 -1.91
C GLN A 44 9.95 3.42 -0.70
N ILE A 45 9.49 4.16 0.31
CA ILE A 45 8.95 3.59 1.55
C ILE A 45 7.56 3.00 1.29
N SER A 46 6.68 3.74 0.62
CA SER A 46 5.29 3.32 0.36
C SER A 46 5.17 2.05 -0.45
N VAL A 47 5.95 1.86 -1.53
CA VAL A 47 5.89 0.62 -2.32
C VAL A 47 6.29 -0.61 -1.49
N ARG A 48 7.21 -0.46 -0.53
CA ARG A 48 7.60 -1.55 0.37
C ARG A 48 6.47 -1.89 1.34
N LEU A 49 5.82 -0.89 1.91
CA LEU A 49 4.68 -1.07 2.81
C LEU A 49 3.47 -1.70 2.07
N LEU A 50 3.16 -1.19 0.87
CA LEU A 50 2.11 -1.74 0.01
C LEU A 50 2.38 -3.20 -0.34
N ALA A 51 3.59 -3.54 -0.79
CA ALA A 51 3.93 -4.92 -1.13
C ALA A 51 3.72 -5.89 0.04
N HIS A 52 3.96 -5.45 1.27
CA HIS A 52 3.69 -6.24 2.47
C HIS A 52 2.18 -6.42 2.73
N LYS A 53 1.39 -5.34 2.64
CA LYS A 53 -0.06 -5.40 2.85
C LYS A 53 -0.80 -6.19 1.78
N ILE A 54 -0.39 -6.09 0.52
CA ILE A 54 -0.98 -6.85 -0.60
C ILE A 54 -0.74 -8.36 -0.40
N GLN A 55 0.39 -8.76 0.18
CA GLN A 55 0.69 -10.16 0.52
C GLN A 55 0.01 -10.64 1.82
N SER A 56 -0.88 -9.84 2.42
CA SER A 56 -1.54 -10.23 3.67
C SER A 56 -2.34 -11.53 3.52
N PRO A 57 -2.33 -12.42 4.52
CA PRO A 57 -3.23 -13.57 4.60
C PRO A 57 -4.71 -13.20 4.65
N GLN A 58 -5.03 -11.96 5.02
CA GLN A 58 -6.40 -11.51 5.15
C GLN A 58 -6.86 -10.93 3.82
N ASP A 59 -7.77 -11.63 3.14
CA ASP A 59 -8.30 -11.24 1.83
C ASP A 59 -8.74 -9.77 1.79
N TRP A 60 -9.42 -9.31 2.84
CA TRP A 60 -9.93 -7.94 2.90
C TRP A 60 -8.83 -6.88 3.10
N GLU A 61 -7.78 -7.18 3.85
CA GLU A 61 -6.62 -6.28 3.98
C GLU A 61 -5.84 -6.21 2.65
N SER A 62 -5.63 -7.35 1.99
CA SER A 62 -4.98 -7.42 0.68
C SER A 62 -5.76 -6.63 -0.38
N LEU A 63 -7.09 -6.80 -0.42
CA LEU A 63 -7.95 -6.09 -1.37
C LEU A 63 -7.92 -4.58 -1.14
N GLN A 64 -8.03 -4.12 0.11
CA GLN A 64 -7.89 -2.69 0.43
C GLN A 64 -6.51 -2.15 0.03
N ALA A 65 -5.44 -2.91 0.24
CA ALA A 65 -4.09 -2.51 -0.17
C ALA A 65 -3.95 -2.38 -1.69
N LEU A 66 -4.65 -3.22 -2.47
CA LEU A 66 -4.74 -3.08 -3.92
C LEU A 66 -5.51 -1.82 -4.32
N THR A 67 -6.61 -1.48 -3.64
CA THR A 67 -7.32 -0.21 -3.84
C THR A 67 -6.40 0.99 -3.55
N VAL A 68 -5.62 0.94 -2.46
CA VAL A 68 -4.65 2.00 -2.14
C VAL A 68 -3.60 2.13 -3.24
N LEU A 69 -3.05 1.01 -3.72
CA LEU A 69 -2.10 1.02 -4.84
C LEU A 69 -2.70 1.64 -6.10
N GLU A 70 -3.94 1.30 -6.46
CA GLU A 70 -4.64 1.89 -7.60
C GLU A 70 -4.80 3.40 -7.44
N ALA A 71 -5.25 3.86 -6.25
CA ALA A 71 -5.40 5.27 -5.94
C ALA A 71 -4.05 6.01 -6.02
N CYS A 72 -2.96 5.43 -5.49
CA CYS A 72 -1.62 6.01 -5.62
C CYS A 72 -1.17 6.08 -7.09
N MET A 73 -1.48 5.08 -7.93
CA MET A 73 -1.17 5.15 -9.36
C MET A 73 -1.92 6.28 -10.08
N LYS A 74 -3.14 6.62 -9.64
CA LYS A 74 -3.93 7.73 -10.19
C LYS A 74 -3.52 9.10 -9.67
N ASN A 75 -3.18 9.19 -8.38
CA ASN A 75 -3.01 10.47 -7.67
C ASN A 75 -1.54 10.84 -7.37
N CYS A 76 -0.61 9.89 -7.42
CA CYS A 76 0.82 10.17 -7.25
C CYS A 76 1.51 10.44 -8.59
N GLY A 77 2.65 11.13 -8.52
CA GLY A 77 3.43 11.49 -9.69
C GLY A 77 4.40 10.41 -10.17
N ARG A 78 5.16 10.74 -11.22
CA ARG A 78 6.17 9.86 -11.86
C ARG A 78 7.16 9.21 -10.87
N ARG A 79 7.47 9.88 -9.77
CA ARG A 79 8.39 9.34 -8.74
C ARG A 79 7.85 8.04 -8.14
N PHE A 80 6.55 7.97 -7.84
CA PHE A 80 5.90 6.76 -7.37
C PHE A 80 5.80 5.70 -8.47
N HIS A 81 5.37 6.09 -9.67
CA HIS A 81 5.26 5.16 -10.82
C HIS A 81 6.60 4.47 -11.13
N ASN A 82 7.71 5.20 -11.03
CA ASN A 82 9.04 4.65 -11.24
C ASN A 82 9.43 3.59 -10.20
N GLU A 83 8.97 3.71 -8.96
CA GLU A 83 9.21 2.70 -7.92
C GLU A 83 8.33 1.46 -8.13
N VAL A 84 7.06 1.65 -8.48
CA VAL A 84 6.12 0.57 -8.82
C VAL A 84 6.59 -0.22 -10.05
N GLY A 85 7.15 0.45 -11.06
CA GLY A 85 7.65 -0.18 -12.29
C GLY A 85 8.93 -1.00 -12.13
N LYS A 86 9.60 -0.97 -10.97
CA LYS A 86 10.81 -1.76 -10.74
C LYS A 86 10.48 -3.23 -10.55
N PHE A 87 11.33 -4.11 -11.09
CA PHE A 87 11.24 -5.56 -10.87
C PHE A 87 11.17 -5.93 -9.39
N ARG A 88 11.82 -5.17 -8.51
CA ARG A 88 11.75 -5.39 -7.06
C ARG A 88 10.31 -5.39 -6.55
N PHE A 89 9.47 -4.45 -6.98
CA PHE A 89 8.07 -4.39 -6.57
C PHE A 89 7.21 -5.39 -7.37
N LEU A 90 7.39 -5.44 -8.69
CA LEU A 90 6.62 -6.33 -9.56
C LEU A 90 6.80 -7.82 -9.19
N ASN A 91 8.00 -8.23 -8.79
CA ASN A 91 8.26 -9.60 -8.34
C ASN A 91 7.48 -9.97 -7.07
N GLU A 92 7.18 -9.01 -6.20
CA GLU A 92 6.32 -9.25 -5.03
C GLU A 92 4.88 -9.53 -5.46
N LEU A 93 4.36 -8.80 -6.45
CA LEU A 93 3.01 -9.05 -6.99
C LEU A 93 2.92 -10.39 -7.74
N ILE A 94 3.97 -10.75 -8.48
CA ILE A 94 4.02 -12.03 -9.22
C ILE A 94 3.92 -13.22 -8.25
N LYS A 95 4.51 -13.13 -7.05
CA LYS A 95 4.42 -14.22 -6.05
C LYS A 95 2.98 -14.53 -5.66
N ILE A 96 2.12 -13.52 -5.58
CA ILE A 96 0.70 -13.66 -5.17
C ILE A 96 -0.11 -14.41 -6.23
N VAL A 97 0.11 -14.08 -7.51
CA VAL A 97 -0.64 -14.72 -8.60
C VAL A 97 -0.04 -16.07 -9.03
N SER A 98 1.20 -16.35 -8.63
CA SER A 98 1.90 -17.57 -9.01
C SER A 98 1.35 -18.79 -8.26
N PRO A 99 0.83 -19.82 -8.97
CA PRO A 99 0.34 -21.06 -8.35
C PRO A 99 1.39 -21.78 -7.50
N LYS A 100 2.68 -21.56 -7.78
CA LYS A 100 3.80 -22.13 -7.01
C LYS A 100 3.85 -21.64 -5.55
N TRP A 101 3.33 -20.44 -5.28
CA TRP A 101 3.27 -19.85 -3.94
C TRP A 101 1.90 -20.03 -3.26
N ASN A 102 0.85 -20.29 -4.05
CA ASN A 102 -0.51 -20.47 -3.56
C ASN A 102 -0.82 -21.86 -2.97
N LEU A 103 0.15 -22.77 -2.98
CA LEU A 103 0.00 -24.11 -2.36
C LEU A 103 -0.01 -24.08 -0.83
N GLN A 104 0.25 -22.94 -0.18
CA GLN A 104 0.08 -22.77 1.27
C GLN A 104 -1.33 -22.33 1.70
N TRP A 105 -2.22 -21.98 0.75
CA TRP A 105 -3.61 -21.55 1.03
C TRP A 105 -4.65 -22.68 0.90
N LYS A 106 -4.22 -23.93 0.84
CA LYS A 106 -5.11 -25.11 0.80
C LYS A 106 -4.95 -25.98 2.03
#